data_AF-A0A9P1NKD5-F1
#
_entry.id   AF-A0A9P1NKD5-F1
#
_cell.length_a   1.000
_cell.length_b   1.000
_cell.length_c   1.000
_cell.angle_alpha   90.00
_cell.angle_beta   90.00
_cell.angle_gamma   90.00
#
_symmetry.space_group_name_H-M   'P 1'
#
loop_
_entity.id
_entity.type
_entity.pdbx_description
1 polymer ?
#
loop_
_entity_poly.entity_id
_entity_poly.type
_entity_poly.pdbx_seq_one_letter_code
_entity_poly.pdbx_strand_id
1 'polypeptide(L)'
;MADTDHTLPIIAISPSGVTNREGNSGITPYLFTVTRSGDASQASTIDWAVASFGSVPGSLIYQLDDGQLNAEDFGGTLPSGTMNFAPGESTKTLTVPIQGDQRVERDEHFKVMLSNPIGATLDTNAFSSIGSILNDDIPFSISMMPLGLASTGIAEGNTGSINFDFYVGRDVALNPKAFSVNWRVVGYGQNPADAADFGGTLPSGTIHFAEGEHNRVISIRVTGDRLPESDEGFRVELSTPVAASGGSATDVAMSVVIETRSALGTIKDDDNGDSSNLLSIMSGGTGRHFRMDPYSGPVTWLKNMHIAEDDGEAMVGSAVADFINARGGDDAVDGGMGDDVLDGGTGSNWLVGGFGNDTFFIDGRGGGTTWSTVTDLEKGEWVTAWGWTEGVSKLTWAEMAGAEGNKGATAHIDLDANGSIDMSLTIAGKSSGAILVMPGQVNGSSYLAFTLA
;
A
#
# COMPACT_ATOMS: atom_id res chain seq x y z
N MET A 1 -54.13 47.91 68.93
CA MET A 1 -53.97 46.90 67.88
C MET A 1 -52.67 47.26 67.18
N ALA A 2 -51.65 46.43 67.30
CA ALA A 2 -50.37 46.68 66.65
C ALA A 2 -50.60 46.58 65.13
N ASP A 3 -50.09 47.57 64.42
CA ASP A 3 -49.98 47.62 62.97
C ASP A 3 -49.17 46.42 62.49
N THR A 4 -49.80 45.51 61.74
CA THR A 4 -49.18 44.31 61.17
C THR A 4 -48.96 44.50 59.68
N ASP A 5 -48.27 45.56 59.26
CA ASP A 5 -47.63 45.57 57.95
C ASP A 5 -46.43 44.60 58.00
N HIS A 6 -46.75 43.30 57.97
CA HIS A 6 -45.76 42.26 57.77
C HIS A 6 -45.43 42.26 56.29
N THR A 7 -44.33 42.93 55.94
CA THR A 7 -43.74 42.81 54.63
C THR A 7 -43.44 41.33 54.37
N LEU A 8 -44.01 40.78 53.30
CA LEU A 8 -43.80 39.38 52.95
C LEU A 8 -42.30 39.10 52.78
N PRO A 9 -41.81 37.93 53.22
CA PRO A 9 -40.41 37.59 53.02
C PRO A 9 -40.06 37.51 51.54
N ILE A 10 -38.79 37.76 51.21
CA ILE A 10 -38.27 37.72 49.84
C ILE A 10 -37.45 36.43 49.67
N ILE A 11 -37.78 35.67 48.63
CA ILE A 11 -37.05 34.47 48.22
C ILE A 11 -36.09 34.78 47.08
N ALA A 12 -34.85 34.31 47.20
CA ALA A 12 -33.81 34.43 46.18
C ALA A 12 -33.01 33.12 46.05
N ILE A 13 -32.35 32.91 44.91
CA ILE A 13 -31.40 31.82 44.67
C ILE A 13 -29.98 32.35 44.53
N SER A 14 -29.01 31.64 45.11
CA SER A 14 -27.58 31.96 45.03
C SER A 14 -26.72 30.68 45.00
N PRO A 15 -25.47 30.71 44.49
CA PRO A 15 -24.85 31.83 43.76
C PRO A 15 -25.57 32.09 42.43
N SER A 16 -25.20 33.17 41.72
CA SER A 16 -25.73 33.47 40.38
C SER A 16 -25.30 32.46 39.31
N GLY A 17 -24.24 31.68 39.59
CA GLY A 17 -23.81 30.59 38.75
C GLY A 17 -23.01 29.52 39.50
N VAL A 18 -23.10 28.28 39.02
CA VAL A 18 -22.30 27.13 39.47
C VAL A 18 -21.67 26.48 38.25
N THR A 19 -20.39 26.15 38.30
CA THR A 19 -19.65 25.50 37.22
C THR A 19 -18.89 24.31 37.77
N ASN A 20 -19.15 23.12 37.25
CA ASN A 20 -18.43 21.90 37.57
C ASN A 20 -18.17 21.11 36.29
N ARG A 21 -17.32 20.09 36.40
CA ARG A 21 -17.20 19.01 35.42
C ARG A 21 -18.26 17.95 35.72
N GLU A 22 -18.83 17.32 34.70
CA GLU A 22 -19.86 16.29 34.89
C GLU A 22 -19.32 14.99 35.48
N GLY A 23 -18.05 14.67 35.18
CA GLY A 23 -17.37 13.48 35.65
C GLY A 23 -17.72 12.25 34.83
N ASN A 24 -16.84 11.23 34.89
CA ASN A 24 -16.91 10.11 33.95
C ASN A 24 -18.06 9.09 34.19
N SER A 25 -18.80 9.24 35.29
CA SER A 25 -19.92 8.36 35.71
C SER A 25 -20.63 8.90 36.95
N GLY A 26 -21.87 8.48 37.17
CA GLY A 26 -22.59 8.74 38.43
C GLY A 26 -23.22 10.14 38.46
N ILE A 27 -23.39 10.70 39.67
CA ILE A 27 -24.05 12.00 39.83
C ILE A 27 -23.07 13.06 40.30
N THR A 28 -22.96 14.15 39.55
CA THR A 28 -22.34 15.39 40.00
C THR A 28 -23.42 16.36 40.51
N PRO A 29 -23.42 16.69 41.82
CA PRO A 29 -24.43 17.58 42.39
C PRO A 29 -24.09 19.06 42.14
N TYR A 30 -25.02 19.79 41.55
CA TYR A 30 -24.99 21.26 41.46
C TYR A 30 -25.79 21.83 42.61
N LEU A 31 -25.10 22.52 43.53
CA LEU A 31 -25.68 23.01 44.77
C LEU A 31 -26.02 24.49 44.68
N PHE A 32 -27.29 24.81 44.88
CA PHE A 32 -27.80 26.17 45.00
C PHE A 32 -28.37 26.37 46.40
N THR A 33 -28.23 27.57 46.95
CA THR A 33 -28.88 27.99 48.19
C THR A 33 -30.04 28.91 47.86
N VAL A 34 -31.25 28.48 48.24
CA VAL A 34 -32.45 29.29 48.20
C VAL A 34 -32.60 29.96 49.56
N THR A 35 -32.59 31.29 49.59
CA THR A 35 -32.69 32.09 50.81
C THR A 35 -34.06 32.71 50.94
N ARG A 36 -34.52 32.87 52.17
CA ARG A 36 -35.73 33.59 52.56
C ARG A 36 -35.34 34.68 53.55
N SER A 37 -35.47 35.94 53.13
CA SER A 37 -35.14 37.12 53.93
C SER A 37 -36.39 37.88 54.37
N GLY A 38 -36.34 38.60 55.50
CA GLY A 38 -37.50 39.29 56.07
C GLY A 38 -38.23 38.44 57.11
N ASP A 39 -39.56 38.57 57.19
CA ASP A 39 -40.37 37.87 58.19
C ASP A 39 -40.48 36.36 57.91
N ALA A 40 -39.81 35.56 58.75
CA ALA A 40 -39.81 34.12 58.69
C ALA A 40 -40.87 33.46 59.61
N SER A 41 -41.77 34.23 60.23
CA SER A 41 -42.70 33.73 61.26
C SER A 41 -43.77 32.77 60.74
N GLN A 42 -44.13 32.85 59.46
CA GLN A 42 -45.08 31.97 58.80
C GLN A 42 -44.38 31.03 57.82
N ALA A 43 -45.09 30.01 57.34
CA ALA A 43 -44.59 29.13 56.27
C ALA A 43 -44.68 29.81 54.90
N SER A 44 -43.79 29.44 53.98
CA SER A 44 -43.83 29.90 52.58
C SER A 44 -43.36 28.81 51.62
N THR A 45 -43.87 28.80 50.39
CA THR A 45 -43.50 27.82 49.36
C THR A 45 -42.99 28.50 48.10
N ILE A 46 -42.14 27.81 47.35
CA ILE A 46 -41.65 28.24 46.05
C ILE A 46 -41.47 27.04 45.12
N ASP A 47 -41.95 27.16 43.88
CA ASP A 47 -41.69 26.16 42.84
C ASP A 47 -40.35 26.45 42.18
N TRP A 48 -39.67 25.41 41.74
CA TRP A 48 -38.44 25.51 40.97
C TRP A 48 -38.45 24.54 39.78
N ALA A 49 -37.83 24.95 38.69
CA ALA A 49 -37.64 24.09 37.52
C ALA A 49 -36.30 24.38 36.84
N VAL A 50 -35.69 23.34 36.30
CA VAL A 50 -34.57 23.43 35.35
C VAL A 50 -35.13 23.63 33.95
N ALA A 51 -34.55 24.58 33.22
CA ALA A 51 -34.82 24.82 31.82
C ALA A 51 -33.51 24.84 31.03
N SER A 52 -33.55 24.42 29.77
CA SER A 52 -32.42 24.54 28.84
C SER A 52 -32.04 26.01 28.66
N PHE A 53 -30.75 26.32 28.80
CA PHE A 53 -30.22 27.63 28.43
C PHE A 53 -29.71 27.54 26.99
N GLY A 54 -30.28 28.32 26.06
CA GLY A 54 -29.94 28.23 24.64
C GLY A 54 -28.44 28.38 24.37
N SER A 55 -27.97 27.77 23.28
CA SER A 55 -26.56 27.70 22.88
C SER A 55 -25.85 29.07 22.90
N VAL A 56 -24.61 29.12 23.40
CA VAL A 56 -23.79 30.34 23.37
C VAL A 56 -23.26 30.58 21.94
N PRO A 57 -23.53 31.72 21.30
CA PRO A 57 -22.95 32.05 19.99
C PRO A 57 -21.45 32.34 20.11
N GLY A 58 -20.62 31.64 19.33
CA GLY A 58 -19.18 31.95 19.20
C GLY A 58 -18.20 30.98 19.87
N SER A 59 -18.66 29.84 20.40
CA SER A 59 -17.76 28.74 20.78
C SER A 59 -17.25 28.04 19.51
N LEU A 60 -15.95 28.12 19.26
CA LEU A 60 -15.30 27.46 18.13
C LEU A 60 -14.68 26.14 18.59
N ILE A 61 -14.75 25.19 17.65
CA ILE A 61 -13.98 23.95 17.47
C ILE A 61 -14.70 22.64 17.87
N TYR A 62 -14.82 21.78 16.85
CA TYR A 62 -15.33 20.39 16.74
C TYR A 62 -16.86 20.21 16.56
N GLN A 63 -17.23 19.93 15.29
CA GLN A 63 -18.56 19.48 14.85
C GLN A 63 -18.81 18.02 15.26
N LEU A 64 -19.06 17.79 16.55
CA LEU A 64 -19.70 16.57 17.03
C LEU A 64 -21.09 16.99 17.51
N ASP A 65 -22.15 16.38 16.97
CA ASP A 65 -23.53 16.45 17.49
C ASP A 65 -23.45 16.05 18.97
N ASP A 66 -23.74 16.93 19.92
CA ASP A 66 -25.10 17.33 20.27
C ASP A 66 -25.22 18.75 20.87
N GLY A 67 -24.36 19.19 21.79
CA GLY A 67 -24.34 20.48 22.49
C GLY A 67 -25.69 21.19 22.69
N GLN A 68 -26.73 20.42 22.96
CA GLN A 68 -27.97 20.88 23.54
C GLN A 68 -28.19 19.98 24.74
N LEU A 69 -27.98 20.59 25.91
CA LEU A 69 -28.50 20.13 27.17
C LEU A 69 -29.89 19.54 26.96
N ASN A 70 -30.00 18.25 27.18
CA ASN A 70 -31.20 17.46 26.99
C ASN A 70 -31.58 16.78 28.30
N ALA A 71 -32.54 15.84 28.23
CA ALA A 71 -33.04 15.21 29.45
C ALA A 71 -32.11 14.09 29.96
N GLU A 72 -31.26 13.53 29.10
CA GLU A 72 -30.33 12.43 29.40
C GLU A 72 -29.26 12.87 30.40
N ASP A 73 -28.76 14.10 30.30
CA ASP A 73 -27.81 14.73 31.25
C ASP A 73 -28.37 14.82 32.69
N PHE A 74 -29.69 14.63 32.85
CA PHE A 74 -30.38 14.61 34.15
C PHE A 74 -31.01 13.24 34.48
N GLY A 75 -30.76 12.20 33.69
CA GLY A 75 -31.31 10.86 33.88
C GLY A 75 -32.69 10.62 33.25
N GLY A 76 -33.03 11.39 32.20
CA GLY A 76 -34.19 11.20 31.33
C GLY A 76 -35.29 12.24 31.46
N THR A 77 -35.24 13.14 32.44
CA THR A 77 -36.22 14.24 32.61
C THR A 77 -35.58 15.48 33.25
N LEU A 78 -35.96 16.69 32.81
CA LEU A 78 -35.52 17.93 33.43
C LEU A 78 -36.01 18.05 34.89
N PRO A 79 -35.12 18.30 35.87
CA PRO A 79 -35.49 18.39 37.28
C PRO A 79 -36.44 19.57 37.58
N SER A 80 -37.44 19.33 38.44
CA SER A 80 -38.33 20.36 38.98
C SER A 80 -38.92 19.94 40.32
N GLY A 81 -39.51 20.87 41.07
CA GLY A 81 -40.21 20.56 42.30
C GLY A 81 -40.72 21.79 43.07
N THR A 82 -41.21 21.55 44.28
CA THR A 82 -41.66 22.60 45.21
C THR A 82 -40.83 22.55 46.48
N MET A 83 -40.43 23.71 46.98
CA MET A 83 -39.64 23.88 48.20
C MET A 83 -40.46 24.60 49.28
N ASN A 84 -40.54 23.99 50.46
CA ASN A 84 -41.36 24.47 51.58
C ASN A 84 -40.48 24.96 52.73
N PHE A 85 -40.57 26.25 53.08
CA PHE A 85 -39.98 26.84 54.27
C PHE A 85 -40.96 26.79 55.44
N ALA A 86 -40.59 26.08 56.50
CA ALA A 86 -41.32 26.10 57.77
C ALA A 86 -41.11 27.44 58.50
N PRO A 87 -41.98 27.78 59.47
CA PRO A 87 -41.74 28.92 60.37
C PRO A 87 -40.32 28.88 60.96
N GLY A 88 -39.59 29.99 60.84
CA GLY A 88 -38.21 30.14 61.30
C GLY A 88 -37.11 29.68 60.33
N GLU A 89 -37.41 28.94 59.25
CA GLU A 89 -36.38 28.53 58.28
C GLU A 89 -36.03 29.67 57.32
N SER A 90 -34.75 30.00 57.17
CA SER A 90 -34.29 31.09 56.30
C SER A 90 -33.48 30.64 55.09
N THR A 91 -33.04 29.39 55.04
CA THR A 91 -32.26 28.85 53.91
C THR A 91 -32.60 27.39 53.64
N LYS A 92 -32.50 26.99 52.37
CA LYS A 92 -32.55 25.59 51.93
C LYS A 92 -31.58 25.35 50.80
N THR A 93 -31.06 24.13 50.74
CA THR A 93 -30.22 23.68 49.63
C THR A 93 -31.09 23.05 48.55
N LEU A 94 -30.95 23.54 47.33
CA LEU A 94 -31.47 22.93 46.11
C LEU A 94 -30.31 22.19 45.44
N THR A 95 -30.52 20.90 45.12
CA THR A 95 -29.54 20.08 44.41
C THR A 95 -30.09 19.73 43.04
N VAL A 96 -29.35 20.09 41.99
CA VAL A 96 -29.62 19.64 40.62
C VAL A 96 -28.61 18.53 40.29
N PRO A 97 -29.04 17.29 40.07
CA PRO A 97 -28.15 16.18 39.72
C PRO A 97 -27.80 16.22 38.23
N ILE A 98 -26.51 16.23 37.90
CA ILE A 98 -26.01 15.99 36.54
C ILE A 98 -25.48 14.56 36.48
N GLN A 99 -25.91 13.80 35.46
CA GLN A 99 -25.37 12.47 35.16
C GLN A 99 -24.03 12.65 34.47
N GLY A 100 -22.98 12.11 35.07
CA GLY A 100 -21.69 12.01 34.41
C GLY A 100 -21.65 10.79 33.48
N ASP A 101 -21.02 10.93 32.32
CA ASP A 101 -20.75 9.82 31.41
C ASP A 101 -19.36 9.95 30.76
N GLN A 102 -19.08 9.24 29.67
CA GLN A 102 -17.76 9.24 29.03
C GLN A 102 -17.78 9.77 27.59
N ARG A 103 -18.86 10.45 27.22
CA ARG A 103 -19.11 10.93 25.88
C ARG A 103 -18.45 12.30 25.75
N VAL A 104 -17.68 12.47 24.69
CA VAL A 104 -17.08 13.78 24.40
C VAL A 104 -18.17 14.70 23.89
N GLU A 105 -18.56 15.65 24.74
CA GLU A 105 -19.61 16.63 24.50
C GLU A 105 -19.04 18.05 24.47
N ARG A 106 -19.90 19.05 24.24
CA ARG A 106 -19.52 20.45 24.41
C ARG A 106 -19.81 20.88 25.85
N ASP A 107 -19.15 21.93 26.32
CA ASP A 107 -19.60 22.58 27.54
C ASP A 107 -21.05 23.05 27.39
N GLU A 108 -21.88 22.74 28.37
CA GLU A 108 -23.32 22.96 28.34
C GLU A 108 -23.80 23.90 29.47
N HIS A 109 -25.01 24.42 29.33
CA HIS A 109 -25.59 25.31 30.32
C HIS A 109 -27.06 25.01 30.58
N PHE A 110 -27.46 25.09 31.85
CA PHE A 110 -28.86 25.05 32.28
C PHE A 110 -29.22 26.24 33.15
N LYS A 111 -30.51 26.53 33.27
CA LYS A 111 -31.02 27.58 34.15
C LYS A 111 -31.99 26.99 35.17
N VAL A 112 -31.75 27.28 36.44
CA VAL A 112 -32.73 27.05 37.51
C VAL A 112 -33.58 28.30 37.66
N MET A 113 -34.91 28.14 37.60
CA MET A 113 -35.87 29.23 37.76
C MET A 113 -36.76 28.98 38.97
N LEU A 114 -36.89 29.99 39.84
CA LEU A 114 -37.88 30.02 40.91
C LEU A 114 -39.19 30.65 40.40
N SER A 115 -40.34 30.11 40.81
CA SER A 115 -41.66 30.55 40.37
C SER A 115 -42.75 30.29 41.43
N ASN A 116 -43.91 30.90 41.26
CA ASN A 116 -45.11 30.68 42.09
C ASN A 116 -44.88 30.79 43.62
N PRO A 117 -44.31 31.89 44.14
CA PRO A 117 -44.16 32.05 45.58
C PRO A 117 -45.53 32.13 46.27
N ILE A 118 -45.72 31.41 47.37
CA ILE A 118 -46.89 31.52 48.26
C ILE A 118 -46.41 31.89 49.66
N GLY A 119 -47.00 32.93 50.26
CA GLY A 119 -46.57 33.45 51.56
C GLY A 119 -45.22 34.17 51.54
N ALA A 120 -44.72 34.51 50.35
CA ALA A 120 -43.47 35.23 50.10
C ALA A 120 -43.58 36.03 48.78
N THR A 121 -42.57 36.83 48.49
CA THR A 121 -42.32 37.45 47.19
C THR A 121 -41.00 36.95 46.61
N LEU A 122 -40.80 37.08 45.30
CA LEU A 122 -39.54 36.73 44.63
C LEU A 122 -38.67 37.96 44.45
N ASP A 123 -37.36 37.80 44.66
CA ASP A 123 -36.38 38.80 44.24
C ASP A 123 -36.29 38.81 42.70
N THR A 124 -36.72 39.90 42.08
CA THR A 124 -36.72 40.04 40.61
C THR A 124 -35.31 40.07 40.00
N ASN A 125 -34.27 40.26 40.81
CA ASN A 125 -32.87 40.22 40.35
C ASN A 125 -32.19 38.88 40.66
N ALA A 126 -32.80 38.03 41.49
CA ALA A 126 -32.21 36.78 41.97
C ALA A 126 -33.23 35.63 42.03
N PHE A 127 -34.15 35.55 41.07
CA PHE A 127 -35.11 34.44 40.91
C PHE A 127 -34.59 33.33 40.00
N SER A 128 -33.37 33.45 39.48
CA SER A 128 -32.77 32.42 38.63
C SER A 128 -31.26 32.33 38.80
N SER A 129 -30.71 31.13 38.58
CA SER A 129 -29.27 30.85 38.60
C SER A 129 -28.87 29.96 37.42
N ILE A 130 -27.62 30.08 36.97
CA ILE A 130 -27.08 29.33 35.83
C ILE A 130 -26.20 28.17 36.33
N GLY A 131 -26.40 26.98 35.79
CA GLY A 131 -25.43 25.89 35.89
C GLY A 131 -24.64 25.77 34.60
N SER A 132 -23.31 25.60 34.69
CA SER A 132 -22.44 25.29 33.56
C SER A 132 -21.81 23.92 33.77
N ILE A 133 -22.00 23.04 32.79
CA ILE A 133 -21.50 21.67 32.75
C ILE A 133 -20.27 21.70 31.85
N LEU A 134 -19.10 21.45 32.42
CA LEU A 134 -17.85 21.40 31.67
C LEU A 134 -17.59 19.95 31.27
N ASN A 135 -17.46 19.70 29.97
CA ASN A 135 -17.07 18.38 29.48
C ASN A 135 -15.65 18.08 29.98
N ASP A 136 -15.49 16.94 30.67
CA ASP A 136 -14.18 16.44 31.10
C ASP A 136 -13.72 15.17 30.41
N ASP A 137 -14.48 14.73 29.43
CA ASP A 137 -14.10 13.64 28.56
C ASP A 137 -13.12 14.07 27.48
N ILE A 138 -12.05 13.28 27.38
CA ILE A 138 -10.97 13.48 26.42
C ILE A 138 -11.12 12.53 25.24
N PRO A 139 -10.98 13.02 23.99
CA PRO A 139 -10.82 12.13 22.85
C PRO A 139 -9.52 11.34 23.02
N PHE A 140 -9.52 10.04 22.69
CA PHE A 140 -8.27 9.31 22.51
C PHE A 140 -7.81 9.44 21.05
N SER A 141 -6.50 9.50 20.85
CA SER A 141 -5.91 9.55 19.51
C SER A 141 -5.34 8.21 19.09
N ILE A 142 -5.24 8.02 17.77
CA ILE A 142 -4.43 6.97 17.17
C ILE A 142 -3.33 7.56 16.28
N SER A 143 -2.18 6.91 16.29
CA SER A 143 -1.02 7.25 15.48
C SER A 143 -0.47 5.99 14.83
N MET A 144 -0.25 6.04 13.52
CA MET A 144 0.41 4.98 12.76
C MET A 144 1.89 5.30 12.53
N MET A 145 2.75 4.31 12.70
CA MET A 145 4.18 4.41 12.41
C MET A 145 4.71 3.12 11.78
N PRO A 146 5.71 3.19 10.89
CA PRO A 146 6.40 2.01 10.37
C PRO A 146 7.16 1.29 11.51
N LEU A 147 7.15 -0.04 11.52
CA LEU A 147 8.02 -0.83 12.40
C LEU A 147 9.29 -1.26 11.66
N GLY A 148 10.42 -1.23 12.39
CA GLY A 148 11.70 -1.68 11.86
C GLY A 148 12.13 -0.90 10.63
N LEU A 149 12.47 -1.62 9.56
CA LEU A 149 13.00 -1.05 8.32
C LEU A 149 11.93 -0.69 7.29
N ALA A 150 10.64 -0.81 7.64
CA ALA A 150 9.54 -0.61 6.70
C ALA A 150 9.64 0.73 5.94
N SER A 151 10.02 1.83 6.60
CA SER A 151 10.17 3.14 5.95
C SER A 151 11.51 3.40 5.27
N THR A 152 12.56 2.64 5.60
CA THR A 152 13.90 2.82 5.01
C THR A 152 14.14 1.88 3.83
N GLY A 153 13.37 0.81 3.72
CA GLY A 153 13.54 -0.20 2.69
C GLY A 153 13.66 -1.61 3.28
N ILE A 154 12.90 -2.56 2.74
CA ILE A 154 13.14 -4.00 2.92
C ILE A 154 13.25 -4.62 1.53
N ALA A 155 14.26 -5.46 1.32
CA ALA A 155 14.42 -6.23 0.09
C ALA A 155 13.30 -7.28 -0.03
N GLU A 156 12.61 -7.31 -1.18
CA GLU A 156 11.48 -8.22 -1.39
C GLU A 156 11.89 -9.69 -1.44
N GLY A 157 13.12 -9.95 -1.87
CA GLY A 157 13.73 -11.25 -1.95
C GLY A 157 13.20 -12.07 -3.13
N ASN A 158 14.02 -13.03 -3.57
CA ASN A 158 13.80 -13.73 -4.83
C ASN A 158 12.52 -14.61 -4.95
N THR A 159 11.87 -14.92 -3.83
CA THR A 159 10.67 -15.78 -3.79
C THR A 159 9.87 -15.58 -2.51
N GLY A 160 8.58 -15.93 -2.58
CA GLY A 160 7.75 -16.04 -1.39
C GLY A 160 7.21 -14.67 -1.03
N SER A 161 7.23 -14.31 0.25
CA SER A 161 6.78 -12.99 0.64
C SER A 161 7.42 -12.53 1.94
N ILE A 162 7.64 -11.24 2.02
CA ILE A 162 8.09 -10.55 3.22
C ILE A 162 6.96 -9.71 3.81
N ASN A 163 7.06 -9.37 5.09
CA ASN A 163 6.08 -8.52 5.77
C ASN A 163 6.66 -7.15 6.07
N PHE A 164 5.90 -6.12 5.70
CA PHE A 164 6.04 -4.76 6.22
C PHE A 164 5.03 -4.56 7.34
N ASP A 165 5.52 -4.41 8.57
CA ASP A 165 4.67 -4.22 9.73
C ASP A 165 4.52 -2.73 10.07
N PHE A 166 3.30 -2.31 10.32
CA PHE A 166 2.94 -0.95 10.70
C PHE A 166 2.22 -0.97 12.04
N TYR A 167 2.78 -0.27 13.02
CA TYR A 167 2.21 -0.15 14.35
C TYR A 167 1.16 0.94 14.38
N VAL A 168 -0.03 0.63 14.86
CA VAL A 168 -1.09 1.59 15.16
C VAL A 168 -1.26 1.65 16.67
N GLY A 169 -0.75 2.72 17.27
CA GLY A 169 -0.83 2.97 18.70
C GLY A 169 -1.99 3.88 19.07
N ARG A 170 -2.55 3.66 20.25
CA ARG A 170 -3.58 4.49 20.87
C ARG A 170 -2.99 5.25 22.07
N ASP A 171 -3.23 6.55 22.17
CA ASP A 171 -2.84 7.31 23.35
C ASP A 171 -3.72 6.94 24.57
N VAL A 172 -3.12 6.99 25.75
CA VAL A 172 -3.65 6.42 27.01
C VAL A 172 -4.70 7.36 27.63
N ALA A 173 -5.94 7.23 27.20
CA ALA A 173 -7.10 7.64 28.01
C ALA A 173 -7.56 6.46 28.90
N LEU A 174 -8.03 6.76 30.12
CA LEU A 174 -8.50 5.74 31.06
C LEU A 174 -9.71 4.99 30.50
N ASN A 175 -9.59 3.66 30.43
CA ASN A 175 -10.56 2.70 29.90
C ASN A 175 -11.06 2.97 28.45
N PRO A 176 -10.16 2.81 27.47
CA PRO A 176 -10.46 3.09 26.09
C PRO A 176 -11.53 2.14 25.49
N LYS A 177 -12.68 2.63 24.99
CA LYS A 177 -13.72 1.78 24.35
C LYS A 177 -13.25 1.10 23.05
N ALA A 178 -13.97 0.05 22.65
CA ALA A 178 -13.73 -0.68 21.41
C ALA A 178 -14.16 0.14 20.17
N PHE A 179 -13.36 0.09 19.11
CA PHE A 179 -13.66 0.71 17.82
C PHE A 179 -12.96 -0.04 16.68
N SER A 180 -13.32 0.27 15.44
CA SER A 180 -12.67 -0.29 14.25
C SER A 180 -12.17 0.82 13.34
N VAL A 181 -11.10 0.56 12.61
CA VAL A 181 -10.62 1.48 11.56
C VAL A 181 -10.22 0.70 10.31
N ASN A 182 -10.75 1.14 9.17
CA ASN A 182 -10.38 0.59 7.88
C ASN A 182 -9.04 1.16 7.42
N TRP A 183 -8.27 0.37 6.70
CA TRP A 183 -7.00 0.76 6.13
C TRP A 183 -6.88 0.26 4.68
N ARG A 184 -6.04 0.94 3.90
CA ARG A 184 -5.67 0.51 2.53
C ARG A 184 -4.22 0.84 2.22
N VAL A 185 -3.63 0.09 1.31
CA VAL A 185 -2.35 0.39 0.66
C VAL A 185 -2.62 1.17 -0.63
N VAL A 186 -1.78 2.16 -0.89
CA VAL A 186 -1.74 2.87 -2.17
C VAL A 186 -0.27 3.14 -2.55
N GLY A 187 0.05 3.05 -3.84
CA GLY A 187 1.38 3.39 -4.36
C GLY A 187 1.78 4.85 -4.05
N TYR A 188 3.08 5.09 -3.86
CA TYR A 188 3.61 6.40 -3.48
C TYR A 188 5.05 6.62 -3.94
N GLY A 189 5.40 7.84 -4.34
CA GLY A 189 6.77 8.20 -4.70
C GLY A 189 6.99 8.26 -6.21
N GLN A 190 8.26 8.16 -6.64
CA GLN A 190 8.65 8.22 -8.05
C GLN A 190 8.34 6.91 -8.79
N ASN A 191 8.57 5.77 -8.15
CA ASN A 191 8.19 4.45 -8.63
C ASN A 191 7.16 3.91 -7.61
N PRO A 192 5.85 4.12 -7.85
CA PRO A 192 4.82 3.68 -6.94
C PRO A 192 4.54 2.19 -7.12
N ALA A 193 4.63 1.42 -6.03
CA ALA A 193 4.20 0.02 -5.99
C ALA A 193 2.74 -0.12 -6.47
N ASP A 194 2.46 -1.16 -7.26
CA ASP A 194 1.17 -1.46 -7.84
C ASP A 194 0.54 -2.74 -7.27
N ALA A 195 -0.36 -3.40 -7.99
CA ALA A 195 -1.04 -4.60 -7.50
C ALA A 195 -0.18 -5.88 -7.60
N ALA A 196 0.79 -5.91 -8.52
CA ALA A 196 1.65 -7.06 -8.78
C ALA A 196 2.49 -7.42 -7.54
N ASP A 197 3.10 -6.42 -6.91
CA ASP A 197 3.98 -6.53 -5.74
C ASP A 197 3.26 -7.12 -4.51
N PHE A 198 1.92 -7.13 -4.52
CA PHE A 198 1.09 -7.69 -3.45
C PHE A 198 0.27 -8.91 -3.87
N GLY A 199 0.63 -9.56 -4.97
CA GLY A 199 -0.02 -10.79 -5.44
C GLY A 199 -1.31 -10.58 -6.23
N GLY A 200 -1.43 -9.43 -6.91
CA GLY A 200 -2.49 -9.13 -7.89
C GLY A 200 -3.56 -8.14 -7.42
N THR A 201 -3.53 -7.69 -6.16
CA THR A 201 -4.45 -6.66 -5.64
C THR A 201 -3.80 -5.83 -4.54
N LEU A 202 -4.02 -4.52 -4.53
CA LEU A 202 -3.57 -3.64 -3.43
C LEU A 202 -4.22 -4.05 -2.08
N PRO A 203 -3.44 -4.32 -1.03
CA PRO A 203 -3.96 -4.76 0.26
C PRO A 203 -4.88 -3.73 0.94
N SER A 204 -5.92 -4.21 1.59
CA SER A 204 -6.79 -3.40 2.44
C SER A 204 -7.41 -4.27 3.54
N GLY A 205 -7.98 -3.64 4.56
CA GLY A 205 -8.64 -4.38 5.63
C GLY A 205 -9.19 -3.48 6.73
N THR A 206 -9.52 -4.11 7.84
CA THR A 206 -10.03 -3.46 9.05
C THR A 206 -9.25 -3.97 10.25
N ILE A 207 -8.79 -3.07 11.11
CA ILE A 207 -8.30 -3.42 12.45
C ILE A 207 -9.38 -3.11 13.48
N HIS A 208 -9.47 -3.95 14.50
CA HIS A 208 -10.43 -3.83 15.59
C HIS A 208 -9.65 -3.66 16.88
N PHE A 209 -9.93 -2.60 17.63
CA PHE A 209 -9.44 -2.44 18.99
C PHE A 209 -10.52 -2.92 19.95
N ALA A 210 -10.20 -3.87 20.81
CA ALA A 210 -11.04 -4.20 21.95
C ALA A 210 -11.01 -3.09 23.01
N GLU A 211 -11.95 -3.13 23.96
CA GLU A 211 -11.89 -2.25 25.13
C GLU A 211 -10.59 -2.52 25.91
N GLY A 212 -9.86 -1.47 26.27
CA GLY A 212 -8.57 -1.56 26.93
C GLY A 212 -7.39 -1.95 26.03
N GLU A 213 -7.60 -2.18 24.73
CA GLU A 213 -6.51 -2.49 23.81
C GLU A 213 -5.80 -1.22 23.33
N HIS A 214 -4.46 -1.20 23.44
CA HIS A 214 -3.65 -0.01 23.20
C HIS A 214 -2.93 -0.01 21.85
N ASN A 215 -2.82 -1.16 21.17
CA ASN A 215 -2.14 -1.22 19.89
C ASN A 215 -2.60 -2.38 19.01
N ARG A 216 -2.38 -2.20 17.71
CA ARG A 216 -2.51 -3.23 16.68
C ARG A 216 -1.37 -3.10 15.68
N VAL A 217 -1.08 -4.21 14.99
CA VAL A 217 -0.13 -4.23 13.87
C VAL A 217 -0.89 -4.53 12.59
N ILE A 218 -0.65 -3.73 11.55
CA ILE A 218 -1.04 -4.01 10.18
C ILE A 218 0.17 -4.61 9.48
N SER A 219 0.06 -5.86 9.02
CA SER A 219 1.12 -6.54 8.27
C SER A 219 0.77 -6.55 6.79
N ILE A 220 1.59 -5.88 5.98
CA ILE A 220 1.47 -5.85 4.53
C ILE A 220 2.44 -6.89 3.96
N ARG A 221 1.89 -7.86 3.24
CA ARG A 221 2.65 -8.93 2.61
C ARG A 221 3.06 -8.48 1.20
N VAL A 222 4.36 -8.34 0.97
CA VAL A 222 4.95 -8.05 -0.34
C VAL A 222 5.47 -9.35 -0.93
N THR A 223 5.07 -9.65 -2.15
CA THR A 223 5.49 -10.84 -2.89
C THR A 223 6.88 -10.59 -3.41
N GLY A 224 7.82 -11.42 -2.97
CA GLY A 224 9.14 -11.40 -3.57
C GLY A 224 9.10 -12.14 -4.89
N ASP A 225 9.60 -11.52 -5.94
CA ASP A 225 9.82 -12.19 -7.21
C ASP A 225 11.29 -12.10 -7.62
N ARG A 226 11.59 -12.16 -8.89
CA ARG A 226 12.98 -12.08 -9.34
C ARG A 226 13.18 -11.03 -10.43
N LEU A 227 12.23 -10.15 -10.65
CA LEU A 227 12.26 -9.20 -11.75
C LEU A 227 13.13 -8.03 -11.34
N PRO A 228 14.15 -7.65 -12.14
CA PRO A 228 14.90 -6.44 -11.85
C PRO A 228 13.99 -5.22 -12.02
N GLU A 229 13.64 -4.60 -10.91
CA GLU A 229 12.75 -3.45 -10.86
C GLU A 229 13.45 -2.24 -10.22
N SER A 230 12.78 -1.08 -10.20
CA SER A 230 13.29 0.06 -9.43
C SER A 230 12.78 -0.04 -8.01
N ASP A 231 13.52 0.45 -7.01
CA ASP A 231 12.97 0.60 -5.66
C ASP A 231 11.61 1.32 -5.68
N GLU A 232 10.63 0.71 -5.04
CA GLU A 232 9.24 1.15 -5.08
C GLU A 232 8.73 1.64 -3.73
N GLY A 233 7.84 2.63 -3.76
CA GLY A 233 7.21 3.17 -2.57
C GLY A 233 5.73 2.87 -2.50
N PHE A 234 5.24 2.62 -1.29
CA PHE A 234 3.82 2.60 -0.97
C PHE A 234 3.53 3.33 0.34
N ARG A 235 2.26 3.62 0.58
CA ARG A 235 1.79 4.13 1.87
C ARG A 235 0.57 3.35 2.33
N VAL A 236 0.52 3.08 3.63
CA VAL A 236 -0.69 2.59 4.30
C VAL A 236 -1.47 3.82 4.77
N GLU A 237 -2.77 3.87 4.52
CA GLU A 237 -3.66 4.97 4.92
C GLU A 237 -4.80 4.47 5.81
N LEU A 238 -5.01 5.14 6.96
CA LEU A 238 -6.17 4.93 7.83
C LEU A 238 -7.38 5.76 7.37
N SER A 239 -8.54 5.11 7.33
CA SER A 239 -9.85 5.76 7.12
C SER A 239 -10.39 6.34 8.42
N THR A 240 -11.54 7.03 8.35
CA THR A 240 -12.23 7.49 9.57
C THR A 240 -12.65 6.27 10.42
N PRO A 241 -12.40 6.27 11.73
CA PRO A 241 -12.81 5.19 12.62
C PRO A 241 -14.34 5.05 12.65
N VAL A 242 -14.80 3.82 12.87
CA VAL A 242 -16.22 3.47 12.97
C VAL A 242 -16.47 2.62 14.21
N ALA A 243 -17.72 2.58 14.63
CA ALA A 243 -18.20 1.65 15.66
C ALA A 243 -17.75 0.23 15.37
N ALA A 244 -17.28 -0.49 16.39
CA ALA A 244 -17.15 -1.93 16.26
C ALA A 244 -18.55 -2.53 15.99
N SER A 245 -18.66 -3.36 14.94
CA SER A 245 -19.91 -4.01 14.57
C SER A 245 -20.43 -4.86 15.73
N GLY A 246 -21.59 -4.50 16.28
CA GLY A 246 -22.23 -5.18 17.41
C GLY A 246 -22.40 -4.34 18.68
N GLY A 247 -21.82 -3.14 18.76
CA GLY A 247 -22.16 -2.13 19.78
C GLY A 247 -23.37 -1.29 19.36
N SER A 248 -24.15 -0.79 20.32
CA SER A 248 -25.23 0.17 20.05
C SER A 248 -24.64 1.36 19.30
N ALA A 249 -25.15 1.65 18.10
CA ALA A 249 -24.65 2.70 17.21
C ALA A 249 -24.71 4.12 17.82
N THR A 250 -25.29 4.26 19.00
CA THR A 250 -25.45 5.50 19.76
C THR A 250 -24.21 5.89 20.58
N ASP A 251 -23.28 4.98 20.86
CA ASP A 251 -22.12 5.24 21.73
C ASP A 251 -20.81 5.55 20.97
N VAL A 252 -20.86 5.61 19.63
CA VAL A 252 -19.65 5.74 18.79
C VAL A 252 -19.51 7.09 18.11
N ALA A 253 -20.06 8.12 18.74
CA ALA A 253 -19.50 9.46 18.63
C ALA A 253 -18.27 9.63 19.55
N MET A 254 -17.54 8.55 19.88
CA MET A 254 -16.21 8.68 20.45
C MET A 254 -15.32 9.34 19.41
N SER A 255 -14.93 10.57 19.69
CA SER A 255 -14.04 11.39 18.88
C SER A 255 -12.65 10.78 18.81
N VAL A 256 -12.46 9.75 17.98
CA VAL A 256 -11.13 9.19 17.72
C VAL A 256 -10.39 10.14 16.80
N VAL A 257 -9.36 10.79 17.34
CA VAL A 257 -8.51 11.69 16.55
C VAL A 257 -7.42 10.87 15.89
N ILE A 258 -7.24 11.01 14.58
CA ILE A 258 -6.09 10.42 13.89
C ILE A 258 -4.98 11.48 13.84
N GLU A 259 -3.95 11.32 14.66
CA GLU A 259 -2.78 12.20 14.66
C GLU A 259 -1.88 11.91 13.47
N THR A 260 -1.57 10.64 13.24
CA THR A 260 -0.77 10.19 12.09
C THR A 260 -1.56 9.20 11.26
N ARG A 261 -2.05 9.64 10.10
CA ARG A 261 -2.99 8.91 9.24
C ARG A 261 -2.34 7.93 8.28
N SER A 262 -1.07 8.15 7.97
CA SER A 262 -0.34 7.34 7.00
C SER A 262 1.07 7.05 7.45
N ALA A 263 1.60 5.92 6.96
CA ALA A 263 2.97 5.49 7.16
C ALA A 263 3.50 4.94 5.83
N LEU A 264 4.79 5.17 5.57
CA LEU A 264 5.44 4.82 4.32
C LEU A 264 6.09 3.44 4.42
N GLY A 265 5.98 2.68 3.34
CA GLY A 265 6.75 1.48 3.05
C GLY A 265 7.64 1.71 1.82
N THR A 266 8.84 1.13 1.81
CA THR A 266 9.72 1.09 0.63
C THR A 266 10.13 -0.35 0.35
N ILE A 267 9.80 -0.83 -0.83
CA ILE A 267 10.24 -2.12 -1.37
C ILE A 267 11.58 -1.86 -2.05
N LYS A 268 12.59 -2.66 -1.70
CA LYS A 268 13.91 -2.60 -2.33
C LYS A 268 14.03 -3.74 -3.32
N ASP A 269 14.36 -3.40 -4.56
CA ASP A 269 14.75 -4.40 -5.55
C ASP A 269 16.11 -4.97 -5.15
N ASP A 270 16.19 -6.28 -4.92
CA ASP A 270 17.45 -7.00 -4.71
C ASP A 270 17.80 -7.94 -5.88
N ASP A 271 17.08 -7.85 -7.00
CA ASP A 271 17.27 -8.68 -8.19
C ASP A 271 18.18 -8.05 -9.26
N ASN A 272 18.62 -6.80 -9.06
CA ASN A 272 19.65 -6.14 -9.88
C ASN A 272 21.04 -6.82 -9.88
N GLY A 273 21.19 -8.01 -9.29
CA GLY A 273 22.45 -8.75 -9.15
C GLY A 273 22.55 -10.11 -9.87
N ASP A 274 21.46 -10.66 -10.43
CA ASP A 274 21.49 -11.98 -11.06
C ASP A 274 21.08 -11.94 -12.55
N SER A 275 21.91 -11.26 -13.36
CA SER A 275 21.82 -11.32 -14.83
C SER A 275 22.38 -12.62 -15.41
N SER A 276 22.66 -13.64 -14.57
CA SER A 276 23.26 -14.88 -15.01
C SER A 276 22.31 -15.78 -15.78
N ASN A 277 21.02 -15.44 -15.91
CA ASN A 277 20.05 -16.21 -16.69
C ASN A 277 18.98 -15.36 -17.37
N LEU A 278 19.19 -14.04 -17.46
CA LEU A 278 18.23 -13.12 -18.05
C LEU A 278 18.43 -13.05 -19.57
N LEU A 279 17.37 -13.29 -20.34
CA LEU A 279 17.30 -13.06 -21.79
C LEU A 279 16.36 -11.89 -22.06
N SER A 280 16.82 -10.93 -22.86
CA SER A 280 15.98 -9.83 -23.38
C SER A 280 15.48 -10.20 -24.77
N ILE A 281 14.17 -10.14 -25.00
CA ILE A 281 13.58 -10.49 -26.31
C ILE A 281 12.59 -9.41 -26.77
N MET A 282 12.71 -9.02 -28.04
CA MET A 282 11.78 -8.15 -28.74
C MET A 282 11.12 -8.93 -29.87
N SER A 283 9.78 -9.05 -29.81
CA SER A 283 8.97 -9.68 -30.85
C SER A 283 7.76 -8.80 -31.14
N GLY A 284 7.43 -8.57 -32.41
CA GLY A 284 6.28 -7.75 -32.81
C GLY A 284 6.28 -6.31 -32.25
N GLY A 285 7.45 -5.75 -31.92
CA GLY A 285 7.59 -4.40 -31.36
C GLY A 285 7.39 -4.29 -29.85
N THR A 286 7.23 -5.41 -29.13
CA THR A 286 7.12 -5.46 -27.67
C THR A 286 8.39 -6.08 -27.08
N GLY A 287 9.05 -5.37 -26.17
CA GLY A 287 10.20 -5.88 -25.41
C GLY A 287 9.76 -6.54 -24.11
N ARG A 288 10.40 -7.66 -23.76
CA ARG A 288 10.10 -8.47 -22.58
C ARG A 288 11.38 -9.17 -22.12
N HIS A 289 11.55 -9.34 -20.81
CA HIS A 289 12.69 -10.06 -20.22
C HIS A 289 12.17 -11.38 -19.64
N PHE A 290 12.91 -12.47 -19.83
CA PHE A 290 12.62 -13.77 -19.21
C PHE A 290 13.87 -14.38 -18.62
N ARG A 291 13.67 -15.32 -17.71
CA ARG A 291 14.73 -16.24 -17.31
C ARG A 291 14.78 -17.42 -18.23
N MET A 292 15.98 -17.71 -18.73
CA MET A 292 16.27 -18.92 -19.46
C MET A 292 16.25 -20.13 -18.54
N ASP A 293 15.90 -21.30 -19.10
CA ASP A 293 15.93 -22.55 -18.36
C ASP A 293 17.39 -22.96 -18.10
N PRO A 294 17.70 -23.67 -16.99
CA PRO A 294 19.00 -24.28 -16.83
C PRO A 294 19.30 -25.24 -17.99
N TYR A 295 20.52 -25.15 -18.54
CA TYR A 295 20.93 -26.02 -19.63
C TYR A 295 20.89 -27.49 -19.19
N SER A 296 20.18 -28.32 -19.98
CA SER A 296 19.92 -29.73 -19.66
C SER A 296 20.55 -30.71 -20.65
N GLY A 297 21.33 -30.21 -21.62
CA GLY A 297 21.98 -31.01 -22.65
C GLY A 297 23.37 -31.55 -22.26
N PRO A 298 24.09 -32.15 -23.22
CA PRO A 298 25.37 -32.82 -22.96
C PRO A 298 26.57 -31.89 -22.77
N VAL A 299 26.46 -30.60 -23.10
CA VAL A 299 27.55 -29.62 -23.01
C VAL A 299 27.63 -29.04 -21.59
N THR A 300 28.58 -29.49 -20.79
CA THR A 300 28.60 -29.24 -19.33
C THR A 300 28.99 -27.83 -18.91
N TRP A 301 29.51 -27.00 -19.81
CA TRP A 301 29.92 -25.62 -19.50
C TRP A 301 28.79 -24.61 -19.72
N LEU A 302 27.80 -24.93 -20.56
CA LEU A 302 26.59 -24.12 -20.73
C LEU A 302 25.80 -24.05 -19.43
N LYS A 303 25.25 -22.87 -19.15
CA LYS A 303 24.50 -22.55 -17.93
C LYS A 303 23.02 -22.45 -18.22
N ASN A 304 22.65 -21.71 -19.26
CA ASN A 304 21.26 -21.51 -19.60
C ASN A 304 20.91 -21.99 -21.01
N MET A 305 19.61 -22.12 -21.24
CA MET A 305 19.02 -22.60 -22.47
C MET A 305 17.74 -21.82 -22.76
N HIS A 306 17.64 -21.30 -23.98
CA HIS A 306 16.42 -20.78 -24.56
C HIS A 306 16.10 -21.49 -25.87
N ILE A 307 14.84 -21.85 -26.04
CA ILE A 307 14.28 -22.33 -27.30
C ILE A 307 13.13 -21.38 -27.62
N ALA A 308 13.27 -20.61 -28.70
CA ALA A 308 12.31 -19.59 -29.11
C ALA A 308 11.04 -20.21 -29.72
N GLU A 309 10.17 -19.36 -30.27
CA GLU A 309 9.05 -19.78 -31.12
C GLU A 309 9.44 -19.68 -32.60
N ASP A 310 8.52 -19.96 -33.53
CA ASP A 310 8.80 -19.88 -34.98
C ASP A 310 8.47 -18.47 -35.57
N ASP A 311 8.67 -17.40 -34.77
CA ASP A 311 8.43 -15.99 -35.12
C ASP A 311 9.76 -15.24 -35.36
N GLY A 312 9.73 -13.99 -35.85
CA GLY A 312 10.95 -13.18 -36.02
C GLY A 312 11.29 -12.37 -34.77
N GLU A 313 12.40 -12.72 -34.11
CA GLU A 313 12.80 -12.14 -32.83
C GLU A 313 14.15 -11.43 -32.83
N ALA A 314 14.26 -10.38 -32.02
CA ALA A 314 15.55 -9.85 -31.59
C ALA A 314 15.83 -10.25 -30.13
N MET A 315 16.93 -10.96 -29.89
CA MET A 315 17.31 -11.57 -28.62
C MET A 315 18.68 -11.08 -28.17
N VAL A 316 18.84 -10.85 -26.88
CA VAL A 316 20.13 -10.61 -26.22
C VAL A 316 20.26 -11.54 -25.03
N GLY A 317 21.29 -12.39 -25.09
CA GLY A 317 21.67 -13.38 -24.09
C GLY A 317 22.14 -12.76 -22.77
N SER A 318 22.53 -13.64 -21.86
CA SER A 318 22.89 -13.31 -20.50
C SER A 318 24.38 -12.96 -20.38
N ALA A 319 24.88 -12.90 -19.16
CA ALA A 319 26.30 -12.67 -18.87
C ALA A 319 27.11 -13.98 -18.70
N VAL A 320 26.52 -15.14 -18.98
CA VAL A 320 27.15 -16.46 -18.86
C VAL A 320 26.85 -17.31 -20.09
N ALA A 321 27.58 -18.41 -20.23
CA ALA A 321 27.44 -19.35 -21.35
C ALA A 321 25.99 -19.84 -21.59
N ASP A 322 25.41 -19.44 -22.71
CA ASP A 322 24.02 -19.67 -23.09
C ASP A 322 23.88 -20.58 -24.31
N PHE A 323 22.83 -21.40 -24.32
CA PHE A 323 22.32 -22.04 -25.53
C PHE A 323 21.08 -21.30 -26.00
N ILE A 324 21.09 -20.70 -27.18
CA ILE A 324 19.93 -20.02 -27.75
C ILE A 324 19.61 -20.67 -29.09
N ASN A 325 18.42 -21.28 -29.20
CA ASN A 325 17.87 -21.76 -30.47
C ASN A 325 16.69 -20.89 -30.87
N ALA A 326 16.86 -20.13 -31.97
CA ALA A 326 15.87 -19.20 -32.50
C ALA A 326 14.76 -19.86 -33.34
N ARG A 327 14.90 -21.17 -33.63
CA ARG A 327 13.98 -22.00 -34.40
C ARG A 327 13.69 -21.53 -35.82
N GLY A 328 12.73 -20.65 -36.05
CA GLY A 328 12.36 -20.25 -37.40
C GLY A 328 11.79 -18.85 -37.39
N GLY A 329 11.95 -18.14 -38.49
CA GLY A 329 11.74 -16.70 -38.49
C GLY A 329 12.97 -16.01 -39.08
N ASP A 330 12.95 -14.68 -39.11
CA ASP A 330 14.13 -13.90 -39.46
C ASP A 330 14.62 -13.23 -38.17
N ASP A 331 15.62 -13.84 -37.54
CA ASP A 331 16.02 -13.51 -36.17
C ASP A 331 17.27 -12.63 -36.10
N ALA A 332 17.44 -11.96 -34.98
CA ALA A 332 18.65 -11.28 -34.58
C ALA A 332 19.04 -11.69 -33.17
N VAL A 333 20.12 -12.45 -33.02
CA VAL A 333 20.56 -13.01 -31.74
C VAL A 333 21.94 -12.47 -31.39
N ASP A 334 22.05 -11.89 -30.21
CA ASP A 334 23.31 -11.51 -29.57
C ASP A 334 23.51 -12.41 -28.34
N GLY A 335 24.63 -13.13 -28.26
CA GLY A 335 24.96 -14.03 -27.14
C GLY A 335 25.24 -13.28 -25.84
N GLY A 336 25.74 -12.04 -25.91
CA GLY A 336 26.10 -11.25 -24.74
C GLY A 336 27.51 -11.55 -24.24
N MET A 337 27.64 -12.06 -23.02
CA MET A 337 28.93 -12.51 -22.48
C MET A 337 28.86 -14.00 -22.15
N GLY A 338 29.99 -14.69 -22.26
CA GLY A 338 30.06 -16.12 -22.03
C GLY A 338 30.58 -16.84 -23.27
N ASP A 339 30.93 -18.11 -23.12
CA ASP A 339 31.13 -18.94 -24.30
C ASP A 339 29.74 -19.43 -24.72
N ASP A 340 29.17 -18.89 -25.80
CA ASP A 340 27.77 -19.10 -26.16
C ASP A 340 27.60 -20.09 -27.33
N VAL A 341 26.41 -20.69 -27.41
CA VAL A 341 25.97 -21.53 -28.51
C VAL A 341 24.71 -20.97 -29.12
N LEU A 342 24.84 -20.39 -30.32
CA LEU A 342 23.75 -19.71 -31.02
C LEU A 342 23.32 -20.51 -32.23
N ASP A 343 22.11 -21.06 -32.19
CA ASP A 343 21.46 -21.76 -33.29
C ASP A 343 20.37 -20.86 -33.88
N GLY A 344 20.66 -20.29 -35.04
CA GLY A 344 19.69 -19.44 -35.75
C GLY A 344 18.50 -20.22 -36.29
N GLY A 345 18.57 -21.54 -36.38
CA GLY A 345 17.52 -22.34 -36.99
C GLY A 345 17.30 -22.03 -38.47
N THR A 346 16.04 -21.93 -38.89
CA THR A 346 15.61 -21.65 -40.27
C THR A 346 15.44 -20.15 -40.53
N GLY A 347 15.19 -19.76 -41.78
CA GLY A 347 15.00 -18.35 -42.17
C GLY A 347 16.30 -17.55 -42.32
N SER A 348 16.24 -16.23 -42.16
CA SER A 348 17.35 -15.28 -42.38
C SER A 348 17.82 -14.62 -41.09
N ASN A 349 18.92 -15.11 -40.52
CA ASN A 349 19.33 -14.77 -39.16
C ASN A 349 20.58 -13.88 -39.09
N TRP A 350 20.61 -13.02 -38.08
CA TRP A 350 21.76 -12.22 -37.66
C TRP A 350 22.28 -12.78 -36.34
N LEU A 351 23.55 -13.19 -36.29
CA LEU A 351 24.13 -13.80 -35.11
C LEU A 351 25.39 -13.03 -34.69
N VAL A 352 25.39 -12.56 -33.45
CA VAL A 352 26.50 -11.88 -32.77
C VAL A 352 26.90 -12.77 -31.59
N GLY A 353 28.15 -13.21 -31.52
CA GLY A 353 28.63 -14.03 -30.40
C GLY A 353 28.77 -13.20 -29.12
N GLY A 354 29.38 -12.02 -29.25
CA GLY A 354 29.64 -11.15 -28.11
C GLY A 354 31.00 -11.43 -27.48
N PHE A 355 31.06 -11.49 -26.15
CA PHE A 355 32.32 -11.74 -25.43
C PHE A 355 32.46 -13.20 -25.04
N GLY A 356 33.38 -13.92 -25.67
CA GLY A 356 33.75 -15.27 -25.26
C GLY A 356 34.34 -16.07 -26.41
N ASN A 357 34.22 -17.39 -26.36
CA ASN A 357 34.46 -18.25 -27.51
C ASN A 357 33.15 -18.91 -27.94
N ASP A 358 32.54 -18.29 -28.94
CA ASP A 358 31.19 -18.66 -29.34
C ASP A 358 31.17 -19.73 -30.43
N THR A 359 30.06 -20.47 -30.47
CA THR A 359 29.78 -21.46 -31.51
C THR A 359 28.43 -21.18 -32.16
N PHE A 360 28.45 -20.92 -33.46
CA PHE A 360 27.27 -20.67 -34.26
C PHE A 360 26.83 -21.95 -34.99
N PHE A 361 25.55 -22.28 -34.88
CA PHE A 361 24.91 -23.41 -35.56
C PHE A 361 24.01 -22.87 -36.68
N ILE A 362 24.29 -23.32 -37.90
CA ILE A 362 23.45 -23.05 -39.06
C ILE A 362 22.91 -24.38 -39.57
N ASP A 363 21.58 -24.52 -39.62
CA ASP A 363 20.92 -25.77 -39.98
C ASP A 363 20.18 -25.68 -41.32
N GLY A 364 20.63 -26.46 -42.30
CA GLY A 364 19.95 -26.61 -43.60
C GLY A 364 19.12 -27.90 -43.71
N ARG A 365 19.05 -28.74 -42.66
CA ARG A 365 18.45 -30.08 -42.74
C ARG A 365 16.92 -30.09 -42.76
N GLY A 366 16.28 -28.98 -42.39
CA GLY A 366 14.81 -28.86 -42.33
C GLY A 366 14.10 -28.77 -43.69
N GLY A 367 14.85 -28.54 -44.78
CA GLY A 367 14.30 -28.24 -46.09
C GLY A 367 13.86 -26.78 -46.21
N GLY A 368 14.09 -26.18 -47.38
CA GLY A 368 13.95 -24.73 -47.59
C GLY A 368 15.30 -24.01 -47.57
N THR A 369 15.36 -22.81 -48.14
CA THR A 369 16.59 -22.02 -48.21
C THR A 369 16.78 -21.21 -46.93
N THR A 370 17.89 -21.40 -46.23
CA THR A 370 18.26 -20.61 -45.04
C THR A 370 19.40 -19.64 -45.33
N TRP A 371 19.46 -18.56 -44.56
CA TRP A 371 20.58 -17.62 -44.59
C TRP A 371 20.96 -17.25 -43.16
N SER A 372 22.24 -17.21 -42.84
CA SER A 372 22.70 -16.65 -41.56
C SER A 372 23.91 -15.75 -41.77
N THR A 373 23.92 -14.64 -41.05
CA THR A 373 25.01 -13.66 -41.05
C THR A 373 25.62 -13.64 -39.67
N VAL A 374 26.85 -14.15 -39.56
CA VAL A 374 27.66 -14.04 -38.34
C VAL A 374 28.47 -12.76 -38.42
N THR A 375 28.30 -11.85 -37.47
CA THR A 375 28.81 -10.48 -37.60
C THR A 375 30.19 -10.24 -37.00
N ASP A 376 30.61 -11.07 -36.04
CA ASP A 376 31.75 -10.81 -35.18
C ASP A 376 32.75 -11.98 -35.07
N LEU A 377 32.60 -13.04 -35.89
CA LEU A 377 33.45 -14.24 -35.81
C LEU A 377 34.93 -13.93 -35.53
N GLU A 378 35.45 -14.43 -34.41
CA GLU A 378 36.81 -14.28 -33.92
C GLU A 378 37.63 -15.59 -34.00
N LYS A 379 38.91 -15.49 -33.65
CA LYS A 379 39.82 -16.64 -33.66
C LYS A 379 39.61 -17.47 -32.40
N GLY A 380 39.23 -18.74 -32.55
CA GLY A 380 38.86 -19.62 -31.44
C GLY A 380 37.40 -20.04 -31.51
N GLU A 381 36.60 -19.27 -32.24
CA GLU A 381 35.17 -19.49 -32.48
C GLU A 381 34.91 -20.33 -33.72
N TRP A 382 33.69 -20.85 -33.81
CA TRP A 382 33.31 -21.82 -34.83
C TRP A 382 31.92 -21.54 -35.38
N VAL A 383 31.77 -21.66 -36.69
CA VAL A 383 30.45 -21.84 -37.32
C VAL A 383 30.34 -23.27 -37.81
N THR A 384 29.24 -23.94 -37.52
CA THR A 384 28.96 -25.30 -37.98
C THR A 384 27.73 -25.32 -38.87
N ALA A 385 27.90 -25.73 -40.13
CA ALA A 385 26.82 -25.90 -41.09
C ALA A 385 26.41 -27.38 -41.15
N TRP A 386 25.20 -27.69 -40.70
CA TRP A 386 24.71 -29.07 -40.57
C TRP A 386 23.91 -29.54 -41.78
N GLY A 387 24.02 -30.84 -42.08
CA GLY A 387 23.42 -31.45 -43.28
C GLY A 387 24.44 -31.74 -44.39
N TRP A 388 25.67 -31.27 -44.23
CA TRP A 388 26.77 -31.52 -45.15
C TRP A 388 26.99 -33.02 -45.39
N THR A 389 27.11 -33.43 -46.65
CA THR A 389 27.43 -34.81 -47.04
C THR A 389 28.69 -34.83 -47.90
N GLU A 390 29.77 -35.38 -47.36
CA GLU A 390 31.06 -35.45 -48.06
C GLU A 390 30.93 -36.20 -49.40
N GLY A 391 31.45 -35.60 -50.47
CA GLY A 391 31.38 -36.13 -51.83
C GLY A 391 30.05 -35.90 -52.55
N VAL A 392 29.03 -35.35 -51.87
CA VAL A 392 27.74 -34.95 -52.47
C VAL A 392 27.62 -33.44 -52.46
N SER A 393 27.60 -32.84 -51.27
CA SER A 393 27.36 -31.41 -51.09
C SER A 393 28.43 -30.55 -51.76
N LYS A 394 28.05 -29.37 -52.22
CA LYS A 394 28.92 -28.41 -52.91
C LYS A 394 28.94 -27.09 -52.16
N LEU A 395 30.15 -26.59 -51.91
CA LEU A 395 30.40 -25.25 -51.37
C LEU A 395 30.89 -24.33 -52.50
N THR A 396 30.27 -23.16 -52.64
CA THR A 396 30.76 -22.07 -53.49
C THR A 396 30.87 -20.78 -52.68
N TRP A 397 31.80 -19.89 -53.07
CA TRP A 397 32.05 -18.64 -52.36
C TRP A 397 31.64 -17.43 -53.18
N ALA A 398 31.03 -16.45 -52.52
CA ALA A 398 30.87 -15.09 -52.99
C ALA A 398 31.62 -14.14 -52.06
N GLU A 399 32.55 -13.36 -52.62
CA GLU A 399 33.30 -12.36 -51.87
C GLU A 399 32.49 -11.10 -51.65
N MET A 400 32.60 -10.52 -50.44
CA MET A 400 31.95 -9.27 -50.05
C MET A 400 30.44 -9.22 -50.39
N ALA A 401 29.76 -10.36 -50.24
CA ALA A 401 28.32 -10.50 -50.40
C ALA A 401 27.62 -10.46 -49.03
N GLY A 402 26.27 -10.48 -49.03
CA GLY A 402 25.44 -10.34 -47.84
C GLY A 402 24.74 -8.98 -47.76
N ALA A 403 24.10 -8.71 -46.62
CA ALA A 403 23.35 -7.49 -46.39
C ALA A 403 24.24 -6.24 -46.32
N GLU A 404 23.72 -5.08 -46.72
CA GLU A 404 24.44 -3.81 -46.65
C GLU A 404 24.86 -3.51 -45.20
N GLY A 405 26.10 -3.05 -45.01
CA GLY A 405 26.70 -2.86 -43.69
C GLY A 405 27.36 -4.10 -43.08
N ASN A 406 27.03 -5.31 -43.53
CA ASN A 406 27.59 -6.57 -43.00
C ASN A 406 28.01 -7.54 -44.10
N LYS A 407 28.57 -6.99 -45.19
CA LYS A 407 29.13 -7.78 -46.28
C LYS A 407 30.38 -8.52 -45.85
N GLY A 408 30.60 -9.70 -46.40
CA GLY A 408 31.81 -10.48 -46.14
C GLY A 408 31.87 -11.77 -46.96
N ALA A 409 32.66 -12.73 -46.47
CA ALA A 409 32.81 -14.05 -47.08
C ALA A 409 31.48 -14.79 -46.99
N THR A 410 30.84 -15.04 -48.14
CA THR A 410 29.54 -15.70 -48.18
C THR A 410 29.70 -17.09 -48.79
N ALA A 411 29.49 -18.12 -47.98
CA ALA A 411 29.42 -19.51 -48.38
C ALA A 411 28.01 -19.84 -48.86
N HIS A 412 27.88 -20.31 -50.09
CA HIS A 412 26.64 -20.89 -50.62
C HIS A 412 26.80 -22.40 -50.70
N ILE A 413 25.93 -23.13 -49.99
CA ILE A 413 26.01 -24.57 -49.83
C ILE A 413 24.77 -25.21 -50.47
N ASP A 414 25.03 -26.06 -51.47
CA ASP A 414 24.08 -26.97 -52.10
C ASP A 414 24.29 -28.34 -51.43
N LEU A 415 23.41 -28.70 -50.50
CA LEU A 415 23.54 -29.87 -49.63
C LEU A 415 23.29 -31.17 -50.39
N ASP A 416 22.34 -31.19 -51.33
CA ASP A 416 21.94 -32.40 -52.06
C ASP A 416 22.52 -32.49 -53.49
N ALA A 417 23.31 -31.50 -53.89
CA ALA A 417 23.96 -31.36 -55.19
C ALA A 417 23.01 -31.12 -56.37
N ASN A 418 21.77 -30.70 -56.13
CA ASN A 418 20.74 -30.50 -57.16
C ASN A 418 20.95 -29.22 -57.99
N GLY A 419 21.88 -28.34 -57.59
CA GLY A 419 22.21 -27.08 -58.25
C GLY A 419 21.49 -25.85 -57.68
N SER A 420 20.59 -26.03 -56.72
CA SER A 420 19.97 -24.97 -55.92
C SER A 420 20.75 -24.80 -54.62
N ILE A 421 20.78 -23.59 -54.08
CA ILE A 421 21.44 -23.33 -52.78
C ILE A 421 20.44 -23.59 -51.66
N ASP A 422 20.79 -24.50 -50.76
CA ASP A 422 19.97 -24.87 -49.60
C ASP A 422 20.25 -23.99 -48.39
N MET A 423 21.50 -23.57 -48.21
CA MET A 423 21.87 -22.68 -47.12
C MET A 423 22.98 -21.71 -47.52
N SER A 424 22.93 -20.52 -46.96
CA SER A 424 23.97 -19.51 -47.10
C SER A 424 24.46 -19.02 -45.74
N LEU A 425 25.77 -18.83 -45.63
CA LEU A 425 26.42 -18.26 -44.45
C LEU A 425 27.26 -17.07 -44.89
N THR A 426 26.97 -15.88 -44.38
CA THR A 426 27.85 -14.72 -44.49
C THR A 426 28.65 -14.54 -43.20
N ILE A 427 29.97 -14.48 -43.31
CA ILE A 427 30.86 -14.09 -42.20
C ILE A 427 31.29 -12.65 -42.45
N ALA A 428 30.67 -11.71 -41.74
CA ALA A 428 30.80 -10.28 -42.03
C ALA A 428 32.25 -9.79 -41.85
N GLY A 429 32.68 -8.89 -42.75
CA GLY A 429 34.00 -8.26 -42.67
C GLY A 429 35.20 -9.17 -42.95
N LYS A 430 35.00 -10.47 -43.22
CA LYS A 430 36.07 -11.41 -43.59
C LYS A 430 36.10 -11.67 -45.09
N SER A 431 37.24 -12.13 -45.61
CA SER A 431 37.35 -12.69 -46.97
C SER A 431 37.40 -14.22 -46.90
N SER A 432 37.01 -14.94 -47.96
CA SER A 432 36.97 -16.42 -47.91
C SER A 432 38.36 -17.02 -47.68
N GLY A 433 39.42 -16.34 -48.12
CA GLY A 433 40.81 -16.77 -47.89
C GLY A 433 41.27 -16.71 -46.43
N ALA A 434 40.52 -16.03 -45.56
CA ALA A 434 40.78 -16.01 -44.11
C ALA A 434 40.04 -17.12 -43.34
N ILE A 435 39.17 -17.87 -44.03
CA ILE A 435 38.32 -18.90 -43.42
C ILE A 435 38.90 -20.29 -43.69
N LEU A 436 39.18 -21.04 -42.63
CA LEU A 436 39.47 -22.45 -42.69
C LEU A 436 38.16 -23.23 -42.71
N VAL A 437 38.07 -24.20 -43.63
CA VAL A 437 36.90 -25.05 -43.81
C VAL A 437 37.29 -26.50 -43.61
N MET A 438 36.54 -27.22 -42.78
CA MET A 438 36.85 -28.61 -42.45
C MET A 438 35.57 -29.44 -42.25
N PRO A 439 35.42 -30.58 -42.94
CA PRO A 439 34.31 -31.49 -42.69
C PRO A 439 34.46 -32.17 -41.33
N GLY A 440 33.33 -32.43 -40.68
CA GLY A 440 33.27 -33.15 -39.41
C GLY A 440 32.06 -34.07 -39.33
N GLN A 441 32.05 -34.96 -38.34
CA GLN A 441 30.96 -35.89 -38.10
C GLN A 441 30.78 -36.16 -36.60
N VAL A 442 29.54 -36.12 -36.13
CA VAL A 442 29.15 -36.49 -34.77
C VAL A 442 27.97 -37.47 -34.85
N ASN A 443 28.10 -38.65 -34.25
CA ASN A 443 27.04 -39.68 -34.19
C ASN A 443 26.38 -40.01 -35.55
N GLY A 444 27.18 -40.00 -36.62
CA GLY A 444 26.69 -40.26 -37.98
C GLY A 444 26.18 -39.02 -38.73
N SER A 445 25.91 -37.91 -38.04
CA SER A 445 25.53 -36.64 -38.64
C SER A 445 26.76 -35.83 -39.03
N SER A 446 26.86 -35.49 -40.31
CA SER A 446 27.96 -34.74 -40.88
C SER A 446 27.66 -33.23 -40.93
N TYR A 447 28.72 -32.44 -40.78
CA TYR A 447 28.68 -30.98 -40.81
C TYR A 447 29.94 -30.43 -41.50
N LEU A 448 29.88 -29.16 -41.89
CA LEU A 448 31.03 -28.39 -42.38
C LEU A 448 31.34 -27.29 -41.36
N ALA A 449 32.56 -27.28 -40.82
CA ALA A 449 33.00 -26.28 -39.85
C ALA A 449 33.76 -25.16 -40.54
N PHE A 450 33.56 -23.93 -40.07
CA PHE A 450 34.23 -22.71 -40.49
C PHE A 450 34.87 -22.05 -39.27
N THR A 451 36.12 -21.63 -39.37
CA THR A 451 36.82 -20.86 -38.33
C THR A 451 37.89 -19.96 -38.98
N LEU A 452 38.42 -19.00 -38.26
CA LEU A 452 39.50 -18.14 -38.77
C LEU A 452 40.86 -18.84 -38.77
N ALA A 453 41.69 -18.55 -39.78
CA ALA A 453 43.04 -19.09 -39.94
C ALA A 453 44.05 -18.70 -38.84
#